data_AF-A0A7C3FRI2-F1
#
_entry.id   AF-A0A7C3FRI2-F1
#
_cell.length_a   1.000
_cell.length_b   1.000
_cell.length_c   1.000
_cell.angle_alpha   90.00
_cell.angle_beta   90.00
_cell.angle_gamma   90.00
#
_symmetry.space_group_name_H-M   'P 1'
#
loop_
_entity.id
_entity.type
_entity.pdbx_description
1 polymer ?
#
loop_
_entity_poly.entity_id
_entity_poly.type
_entity_poly.pdbx_seq_one_letter_code
_entity_poly.pdbx_strand_id
1 'polypeptide(L)'
;MPRIPINALKEILARIFDGFEVEYNVSPDWLINPDTHRKLKLDLLYPEIGIAIRFQGLRAKQQRAPKSRQEISEESKRNDARRQLCEINGVSLATLNLNTDKFHKVFKELETAMSRASNRFKRDEARAPEEILALLDSLSAARSKTRQFRQQIKEDKDWGLYVELWQDRQYLSAEPGAAPAAPAPALSEGMLVEHTHFGLGEVISVSPSGDDTLVTIRFEEGDTRTFMASLLGDKIST
;
A
#
# COMPACT_ATOMS: atom_id res chain seq x y z
N MET A 1 -2.06 -13.31 16.74
CA MET A 1 -1.61 -11.97 16.28
C MET A 1 -0.47 -12.19 15.31
N PRO A 2 -0.24 -11.32 14.32
CA PRO A 2 0.95 -11.42 13.49
C PRO A 2 2.20 -11.36 14.38
N ARG A 3 3.14 -12.28 14.13
CA ARG A 3 4.45 -12.30 14.80
C ARG A 3 5.32 -11.14 14.30
N ILE A 4 5.13 -10.75 13.04
CA ILE A 4 5.82 -9.62 12.41
C ILE A 4 4.90 -8.39 12.46
N PRO A 5 5.28 -7.30 13.15
CA PRO A 5 4.52 -6.06 13.12
C PRO A 5 4.47 -5.47 11.70
N ILE A 6 3.26 -5.18 11.21
CA ILE A 6 3.09 -4.69 9.83
C ILE A 6 3.79 -3.35 9.60
N ASN A 7 3.80 -2.46 10.60
CA ASN A 7 4.46 -1.15 10.50
C ASN A 7 5.98 -1.29 10.41
N ALA A 8 6.57 -2.19 11.20
CA ALA A 8 7.99 -2.52 11.08
C ALA A 8 8.35 -3.02 9.68
N LEU A 9 7.53 -3.93 9.14
CA LEU A 9 7.77 -4.44 7.79
C LEU A 9 7.61 -3.35 6.73
N LYS A 10 6.63 -2.44 6.87
CA LYS A 10 6.47 -1.29 5.97
C LYS A 10 7.70 -0.39 5.98
N GLU A 11 8.26 -0.09 7.16
CA GLU A 11 9.49 0.71 7.26
C GLU A 11 10.68 0.03 6.59
N ILE A 12 10.86 -1.27 6.84
CA ILE A 12 11.92 -2.05 6.20
C ILE A 12 11.75 -2.06 4.68
N LEU A 13 10.53 -2.26 4.18
CA LEU A 13 10.24 -2.24 2.74
C LEU A 13 10.50 -0.86 2.14
N ALA A 14 10.11 0.23 2.82
CA ALA A 14 10.40 1.59 2.40
C ALA A 14 11.92 1.85 2.32
N ARG A 15 12.71 1.30 3.24
CA ARG A 15 14.19 1.38 3.17
C ARG A 15 14.79 0.53 2.05
N ILE A 16 14.29 -0.69 1.87
CA ILE A 16 14.76 -1.62 0.83
C ILE A 16 14.53 -1.04 -0.55
N PHE A 17 13.32 -0.52 -0.80
CA PHE A 17 12.88 0.01 -2.09
C PHE A 17 12.90 1.55 -2.14
N ASP A 18 13.75 2.15 -1.31
CA ASP A 18 14.00 3.59 -1.32
C ASP A 18 14.42 4.05 -2.72
N GLY A 19 13.78 5.10 -3.24
CA GLY A 19 14.00 5.61 -4.59
C GLY A 19 13.13 4.97 -5.69
N PHE A 20 12.24 4.03 -5.38
CA PHE A 20 11.24 3.53 -6.33
C PHE A 20 9.85 4.07 -6.03
N GLU A 21 9.10 4.40 -7.07
CA GLU A 21 7.68 4.72 -6.95
C GLU A 21 6.87 3.50 -6.48
N VAL A 22 5.90 3.76 -5.61
CA VAL A 22 5.12 2.72 -4.95
C VAL A 22 3.64 3.07 -4.90
N GLU A 23 2.83 2.13 -5.36
CA GLU A 23 1.38 2.19 -5.26
C GLU A 23 0.89 1.31 -4.11
N TYR A 24 0.08 1.89 -3.21
CA TYR A 24 -0.41 1.22 -2.01
C TYR A 24 -1.82 0.68 -2.18
N ASN A 25 -2.05 -0.56 -1.73
CA ASN A 25 -3.37 -1.21 -1.67
C ASN A 25 -4.13 -1.27 -3.02
N VAL A 26 -3.42 -1.45 -4.12
CA VAL A 26 -4.00 -1.41 -5.47
C VAL A 26 -4.65 -2.73 -5.90
N SER A 27 -5.59 -2.63 -6.83
CA SER A 27 -6.22 -3.76 -7.54
C SER A 27 -6.24 -3.44 -9.04
N PRO A 28 -5.11 -3.62 -9.75
CA PRO A 28 -5.01 -3.31 -11.17
C PRO A 28 -6.08 -4.01 -12.01
N ASP A 29 -6.47 -3.43 -13.14
CA ASP A 29 -7.57 -3.96 -13.95
C ASP A 29 -7.28 -5.35 -14.55
N TRP A 30 -6.00 -5.68 -14.74
CA TRP A 30 -5.57 -7.02 -15.15
C TRP A 30 -5.59 -8.05 -14.01
N LEU A 31 -5.74 -7.62 -12.76
CA LEU A 31 -5.67 -8.47 -11.57
C LEU A 31 -7.07 -8.94 -11.12
N ILE A 32 -7.79 -9.54 -12.06
CA ILE A 32 -9.13 -10.10 -11.86
C ILE A 32 -9.04 -11.63 -11.93
N ASN A 33 -9.56 -12.32 -10.91
CA ASN A 33 -9.58 -13.77 -10.91
C ASN A 33 -10.50 -14.28 -12.06
N PRO A 34 -9.99 -15.09 -13.01
CA PRO A 34 -10.76 -15.48 -14.18
C PRO A 34 -11.94 -16.41 -13.85
N ASP A 35 -11.82 -17.23 -12.81
CA ASP A 35 -12.85 -18.21 -12.44
C ASP A 35 -14.03 -17.56 -11.71
N THR A 36 -13.77 -16.47 -10.98
CA THR A 36 -14.75 -15.84 -10.07
C THR A 36 -15.11 -14.42 -10.46
N HIS A 37 -14.41 -13.83 -11.43
CA HIS A 37 -14.48 -12.43 -11.85
C HIS A 37 -14.28 -11.41 -10.71
N ARG A 38 -13.73 -11.84 -9.57
CA ARG A 38 -13.48 -10.96 -8.42
C ARG A 38 -12.12 -10.28 -8.57
N LYS A 39 -12.09 -8.97 -8.31
CA LYS A 39 -10.83 -8.22 -8.17
C LYS A 39 -9.96 -8.82 -7.06
N LEU A 40 -8.69 -9.03 -7.37
CA LEU A 40 -7.67 -9.41 -6.42
C LEU A 40 -6.82 -8.17 -6.12
N LYS A 41 -6.34 -8.06 -4.88
CA LYS A 41 -5.53 -6.92 -4.44
C LYS A 41 -4.05 -7.26 -4.23
N LEU A 42 -3.22 -6.23 -4.31
CA LEU A 42 -1.82 -6.16 -3.88
C LEU A 42 -1.74 -5.15 -2.73
N ASP A 43 -0.82 -5.34 -1.78
CA ASP A 43 -0.62 -4.33 -0.73
C ASP A 43 0.37 -3.26 -1.16
N LEU A 44 1.37 -3.63 -1.97
CA LEU A 44 2.32 -2.73 -2.61
C LEU A 44 2.57 -3.18 -4.05
N LEU A 45 2.68 -2.24 -4.97
CA LEU A 45 3.14 -2.44 -6.33
C LEU A 45 4.24 -1.40 -6.62
N TYR A 46 5.37 -1.86 -7.14
CA TYR A 46 6.46 -1.04 -7.66
C TYR A 46 6.49 -1.22 -9.18
N PRO A 47 5.78 -0.38 -9.95
CA PRO A 47 5.56 -0.59 -11.38
C PRO A 47 6.87 -0.59 -12.17
N GLU A 48 7.77 0.35 -11.87
CA GLU A 48 9.05 0.53 -12.55
C GLU A 48 9.91 -0.74 -12.58
N ILE A 49 9.95 -1.42 -11.43
CA ILE A 49 10.72 -2.65 -11.24
C ILE A 49 9.89 -3.92 -11.38
N GLY A 50 8.60 -3.81 -11.71
CA GLY A 50 7.69 -4.94 -11.86
C GLY A 50 7.69 -5.87 -10.65
N ILE A 51 7.62 -5.33 -9.44
CA ILE A 51 7.56 -6.12 -8.19
C ILE A 51 6.28 -5.77 -7.44
N ALA A 52 5.58 -6.79 -6.96
CA ALA A 52 4.42 -6.62 -6.09
C ALA A 52 4.58 -7.38 -4.78
N ILE A 53 3.95 -6.87 -3.73
CA ILE A 53 3.98 -7.46 -2.40
C ILE A 53 2.56 -7.71 -1.91
N ARG A 54 2.34 -8.92 -1.36
CA ARG A 54 1.11 -9.28 -0.65
C ARG A 54 1.44 -9.79 0.75
N PHE A 55 0.92 -9.12 1.77
CA PHE A 55 0.91 -9.56 3.15
C PHE A 55 -0.13 -10.67 3.39
N GLN A 56 0.32 -11.76 3.98
CA GLN A 56 -0.50 -12.87 4.41
C GLN A 56 -0.49 -13.03 5.92
N GLY A 57 -1.53 -13.67 6.45
CA GLY A 57 -1.65 -13.94 7.89
C GLY A 57 -2.35 -12.84 8.68
N LEU A 58 -2.68 -11.70 8.07
CA LEU A 58 -3.55 -10.69 8.68
C LEU A 58 -4.97 -11.26 8.80
N ARG A 59 -5.39 -11.59 10.03
CA ARG A 59 -6.76 -12.01 10.34
C ARG A 59 -7.46 -10.90 11.12
N ALA A 60 -8.68 -10.55 10.69
CA ALA A 60 -9.55 -9.66 11.46
C ALA A 60 -9.87 -10.29 12.83
N LYS A 61 -10.15 -9.47 13.86
CA LYS A 61 -10.47 -9.95 15.22
C LYS A 61 -11.61 -10.99 15.24
N GLN A 62 -12.54 -10.93 14.29
CA GLN A 62 -13.68 -11.84 14.14
C GLN A 62 -13.34 -13.18 13.46
N GLN A 63 -12.18 -13.30 12.77
CA GLN A 63 -11.77 -14.49 12.01
C GLN A 63 -10.76 -15.38 12.77
N ARG A 64 -10.88 -15.44 14.10
CA ARG A 64 -9.96 -16.21 14.97
C ARG A 64 -10.18 -17.72 14.91
N ALA A 65 -11.30 -18.18 14.37
CA ALA A 65 -11.55 -19.60 14.17
C ALA A 65 -10.49 -20.23 13.22
N PRO A 66 -10.08 -21.49 13.45
CA PRO A 66 -9.29 -22.24 12.49
C PRO A 66 -10.02 -22.28 11.13
N LYS A 67 -9.27 -22.10 10.04
CA LYS A 67 -9.86 -22.22 8.69
C LYS A 67 -10.19 -23.68 8.43
N SER A 68 -11.37 -23.92 7.86
CA SER A 68 -11.76 -25.22 7.33
C SER A 68 -10.84 -25.63 6.17
N ARG A 69 -10.82 -26.94 5.86
CA ARG A 69 -10.06 -27.46 4.71
C ARG A 69 -10.49 -26.81 3.39
N GLN A 70 -11.78 -26.52 3.26
CA GLN A 70 -12.34 -25.84 2.10
C GLN A 70 -11.82 -24.40 1.97
N GLU A 71 -11.88 -23.61 3.05
CA GLU A 71 -11.37 -22.23 3.04
C GLU A 71 -9.88 -22.16 2.73
N ILE A 72 -9.09 -23.13 3.22
CA ILE A 72 -7.66 -23.23 2.89
C ILE A 72 -7.46 -23.49 1.40
N SER A 73 -8.25 -24.40 0.81
CA SER A 73 -8.18 -24.70 -0.63
C SER A 73 -8.56 -23.49 -1.49
N GLU A 74 -9.64 -22.79 -1.13
CA GLU A 74 -10.09 -21.59 -1.83
C GLU A 74 -9.07 -20.44 -1.73
N GLU A 75 -8.46 -20.25 -0.56
CA GLU A 75 -7.38 -19.28 -0.39
C GLU A 75 -6.16 -19.64 -1.24
N SER A 76 -5.79 -20.92 -1.31
CA SER A 76 -4.70 -21.39 -2.18
C SER A 76 -4.98 -21.07 -3.64
N LYS A 77 -6.16 -21.44 -4.15
CA LYS A 77 -6.58 -21.14 -5.54
C LYS A 77 -6.52 -19.64 -5.84
N ARG A 78 -6.99 -18.80 -4.92
CA ARG A 78 -6.91 -17.34 -5.06
C ARG A 78 -5.48 -16.82 -5.08
N ASN A 79 -4.59 -17.40 -4.31
CA ASN A 79 -3.18 -17.02 -4.28
C ASN A 79 -2.45 -17.46 -5.55
N ASP A 80 -2.77 -18.65 -6.06
CA ASP A 80 -2.21 -19.18 -7.30
C ASP A 80 -2.67 -18.34 -8.50
N ALA A 81 -3.96 -18.02 -8.58
CA ALA A 81 -4.50 -17.11 -9.60
C ALA A 81 -3.80 -15.75 -9.55
N ARG A 82 -3.60 -15.17 -8.35
CA ARG A 82 -2.86 -13.91 -8.20
C ARG A 82 -1.44 -14.01 -8.73
N ARG A 83 -0.72 -15.08 -8.38
CA ARG A 83 0.66 -15.29 -8.82
C ARG A 83 0.74 -15.41 -10.35
N GLN A 84 -0.16 -16.18 -10.96
CA GLN A 84 -0.21 -16.35 -12.41
C GLN A 84 -0.49 -15.04 -13.14
N LEU A 85 -1.50 -14.28 -12.68
CA LEU A 85 -1.84 -12.98 -13.27
C LEU A 85 -0.69 -11.98 -13.14
N CYS A 86 -0.01 -11.93 -11.98
CA CYS A 86 1.18 -11.10 -11.83
C CYS A 86 2.28 -11.50 -12.83
N GLU A 87 2.58 -12.80 -12.97
CA GLU A 87 3.63 -13.27 -13.89
C GLU A 87 3.31 -12.92 -15.35
N ILE A 88 2.07 -13.12 -15.80
CA ILE A 88 1.61 -12.78 -17.15
C ILE A 88 1.79 -11.29 -17.44
N ASN A 89 1.58 -10.43 -16.43
CA ASN A 89 1.71 -8.99 -16.56
C ASN A 89 3.13 -8.48 -16.21
N GLY A 90 4.14 -9.35 -16.20
CA GLY A 90 5.53 -8.95 -15.96
C GLY A 90 5.84 -8.54 -14.51
N VAL A 91 4.99 -8.90 -13.56
CA VAL A 91 5.10 -8.55 -12.14
C VAL A 91 5.56 -9.76 -11.31
N SER A 92 6.67 -9.60 -10.61
CA SER A 92 7.15 -10.56 -9.60
C SER A 92 6.41 -10.39 -8.29
N LEU A 93 5.55 -11.34 -7.94
CA LEU A 93 4.83 -11.31 -6.66
C LEU A 93 5.66 -11.92 -5.51
N ALA A 94 5.96 -11.12 -4.48
CA ALA A 94 6.43 -11.57 -3.17
C ALA A 94 5.26 -11.71 -2.19
N THR A 95 5.10 -12.89 -1.60
CA THR A 95 4.01 -13.16 -0.64
C THR A 95 4.59 -13.31 0.77
N LEU A 96 4.36 -12.32 1.63
CA LEU A 96 5.01 -12.20 2.92
C LEU A 96 4.07 -12.67 4.03
N ASN A 97 4.34 -13.84 4.60
CA ASN A 97 3.57 -14.37 5.74
C ASN A 97 4.00 -13.69 7.05
N LEU A 98 3.09 -12.92 7.67
CA LEU A 98 3.34 -12.18 8.90
C LEU A 98 3.14 -13.02 10.18
N ASN A 99 2.62 -14.24 10.07
CA ASN A 99 2.40 -15.15 11.20
C ASN A 99 3.53 -16.16 11.40
N THR A 100 4.69 -15.95 10.77
CA THR A 100 5.85 -16.84 10.85
C THR A 100 6.85 -16.38 11.90
N ASP A 101 7.50 -17.32 12.57
CA ASP A 101 8.72 -17.15 13.38
C ASP A 101 9.99 -17.26 12.52
N LYS A 102 9.89 -17.91 11.35
CA LYS A 102 10.97 -18.02 10.35
C LYS A 102 11.15 -16.73 9.55
N PHE A 103 11.61 -15.65 10.18
CA PHE A 103 11.77 -14.33 9.56
C PHE A 103 12.62 -14.33 8.29
N HIS A 104 13.67 -15.14 8.23
CA HIS A 104 14.49 -15.31 7.02
C HIS A 104 13.67 -15.69 5.77
N LYS A 105 12.51 -16.33 5.91
CA LYS A 105 11.64 -16.67 4.78
C LYS A 105 11.03 -15.42 4.16
N VAL A 106 10.67 -14.41 4.94
CA VAL A 106 10.13 -13.15 4.44
C VAL A 106 11.14 -12.46 3.52
N PHE A 107 12.39 -12.35 3.97
CA PHE A 107 13.46 -11.78 3.16
C PHE A 107 13.81 -12.65 1.94
N LYS A 108 13.76 -13.98 2.07
CA LYS A 108 13.96 -14.89 0.94
C LYS A 108 12.89 -14.73 -0.16
N GLU A 109 11.64 -14.50 0.20
CA GLU A 109 10.57 -14.21 -0.76
C GLU A 109 10.85 -12.91 -1.53
N LEU A 110 11.31 -11.85 -0.84
CA LEU A 110 11.75 -10.60 -1.47
C LEU A 110 12.95 -10.82 -2.40
N GLU A 111 14.00 -11.50 -1.94
CA GLU A 111 15.17 -11.87 -2.76
C GLU A 111 14.78 -12.65 -4.02
N THR A 112 13.80 -13.55 -3.91
CA THR A 112 13.29 -14.34 -5.05
C THR A 112 12.54 -13.45 -6.04
N ALA A 113 11.64 -12.58 -5.57
CA ALA A 113 10.91 -11.65 -6.42
C ALA A 113 11.84 -10.68 -7.16
N MET A 114 12.83 -10.12 -6.47
CA MET A 114 13.86 -9.26 -7.07
C MET A 114 14.71 -10.03 -8.09
N SER A 115 15.09 -11.27 -7.81
CA SER A 115 15.86 -12.08 -8.77
C SER A 115 15.07 -12.34 -10.06
N ARG A 116 13.75 -12.61 -9.95
CA ARG A 116 12.88 -12.75 -11.12
C ARG A 116 12.75 -11.44 -11.90
N ALA A 117 12.61 -10.31 -11.20
CA ALA A 117 12.55 -8.99 -11.83
C ALA A 117 13.84 -8.66 -12.59
N SER A 118 15.02 -8.87 -11.97
CA SER A 118 16.31 -8.67 -12.63
C SER A 118 16.45 -9.52 -13.90
N ASN A 119 15.99 -10.78 -13.85
CA ASN A 119 16.06 -11.68 -15.01
C ASN A 119 15.12 -11.25 -16.14
N ARG A 120 14.01 -10.57 -15.84
CA ARG A 120 13.12 -10.00 -16.86
C ARG A 120 13.76 -8.79 -17.54
N PHE A 121 14.36 -7.86 -16.80
CA PHE A 121 15.04 -6.71 -17.42
C PHE A 121 16.15 -7.12 -18.38
N LYS A 122 16.88 -8.19 -18.06
CA LYS A 122 17.92 -8.74 -18.96
C LYS A 122 17.37 -9.29 -20.28
N ARG A 123 16.06 -9.52 -20.37
CA ARG A 123 15.36 -10.05 -21.55
C ARG A 123 14.42 -9.02 -22.17
N ASP A 124 14.35 -7.82 -21.59
CA ASP A 124 13.50 -6.74 -22.07
C ASP A 124 14.23 -6.01 -23.19
N GLU A 125 13.95 -6.41 -24.43
CA GLU A 125 14.56 -5.80 -25.63
C GLU A 125 13.90 -4.47 -26.00
N ALA A 126 12.75 -4.13 -25.41
CA ALA A 126 12.01 -2.91 -25.72
C ALA A 126 12.56 -1.69 -24.94
N ARG A 127 13.20 -1.93 -23.79
CA ARG A 127 13.76 -0.89 -22.93
C ARG A 127 15.18 -0.52 -23.34
N ALA A 128 15.53 0.76 -23.21
CA ALA A 128 16.86 1.23 -23.56
C ALA A 128 17.95 0.63 -22.63
N PRO A 129 19.14 0.26 -23.14
CA PRO A 129 20.18 -0.38 -22.33
C PRO A 129 20.60 0.41 -21.09
N GLU A 130 20.67 1.73 -21.19
CA GLU A 130 21.01 2.64 -20.09
C GLU A 130 19.97 2.60 -18.96
N GLU A 131 18.69 2.52 -19.31
CA GLU A 131 17.59 2.41 -18.34
C GLU A 131 17.62 1.05 -17.66
N ILE A 132 17.86 -0.03 -18.42
CA ILE A 132 18.03 -1.38 -17.86
C ILE A 132 19.20 -1.41 -16.86
N LEU A 133 20.34 -0.81 -17.19
CA LEU A 133 21.51 -0.76 -16.30
C LEU A 133 21.18 0.01 -15.01
N ALA A 134 20.57 1.19 -15.10
CA ALA A 134 20.18 1.97 -13.93
C ALA A 134 19.23 1.21 -13.01
N LEU A 135 18.23 0.53 -13.57
CA LEU A 135 17.29 -0.29 -12.80
C LEU A 135 17.96 -1.51 -12.16
N LEU A 136 18.88 -2.18 -12.86
CA LEU A 136 19.63 -3.30 -12.33
C LEU A 136 20.53 -2.88 -11.15
N ASP A 137 21.13 -1.69 -11.22
CA ASP A 137 21.95 -1.14 -10.13
C ASP A 137 21.09 -0.80 -8.91
N SER A 138 19.98 -0.09 -9.09
CA SER A 138 19.03 0.20 -8.00
C SER A 138 18.47 -1.08 -7.38
N LEU A 139 18.15 -2.09 -8.19
CA LEU A 139 17.67 -3.39 -7.71
C LEU A 139 18.77 -4.20 -6.98
N SER A 140 20.04 -4.05 -7.39
CA SER A 140 21.19 -4.61 -6.68
C SER A 140 21.37 -3.97 -5.31
N ALA A 141 21.20 -2.65 -5.21
CA ALA A 141 21.19 -1.94 -3.93
C ALA A 141 20.05 -2.42 -3.01
N ALA A 142 18.83 -2.55 -3.53
CA ALA A 142 17.68 -3.09 -2.79
C ALA A 142 17.92 -4.53 -2.28
N ARG A 143 18.53 -5.40 -3.10
CA ARG A 143 18.93 -6.76 -2.69
C ARG A 143 19.97 -6.73 -1.58
N SER A 144 20.93 -5.82 -1.65
CA SER A 144 21.96 -5.67 -0.61
C SER A 144 21.35 -5.23 0.72
N LYS A 145 20.46 -4.22 0.70
CA LYS A 145 19.68 -3.80 1.88
C LYS A 145 18.83 -4.95 2.44
N THR A 146 18.17 -5.73 1.58
CA THR A 146 17.38 -6.90 1.99
C THR A 146 18.24 -7.93 2.73
N ARG A 147 19.45 -8.22 2.24
CA ARG A 147 20.40 -9.13 2.90
C ARG A 147 20.86 -8.59 4.25
N GLN A 148 21.10 -7.29 4.38
CA GLN A 148 21.45 -6.66 5.65
C GLN A 148 20.33 -6.84 6.68
N PHE A 149 19.08 -6.52 6.34
CA PHE A 149 17.94 -6.73 7.23
C PHE A 149 17.76 -8.19 7.62
N ARG A 150 17.94 -9.11 6.67
CA ARG A 150 17.90 -10.56 6.94
C ARG A 150 18.95 -11.00 7.97
N GLN A 151 20.13 -10.36 7.99
CA GLN A 151 21.18 -10.65 8.95
C GLN A 151 20.93 -10.00 10.31
N GLN A 152 20.26 -8.84 10.34
CA GLN A 152 19.96 -8.09 11.56
C GLN A 152 18.73 -8.62 12.30
N ILE A 153 17.70 -9.06 11.58
CA ILE A 153 16.40 -9.44 12.15
C ILE A 153 16.33 -10.96 12.31
N LYS A 154 16.53 -11.42 13.54
CA LYS A 154 16.56 -12.85 13.91
C LYS A 154 15.47 -13.22 14.90
N GLU A 155 15.07 -12.30 15.75
CA GLU A 155 14.14 -12.49 16.86
C GLU A 155 13.04 -11.41 16.88
N ASP A 156 11.95 -11.66 17.61
CA ASP A 156 10.79 -10.77 17.68
C ASP A 156 11.17 -9.34 18.12
N LYS A 157 12.13 -9.21 19.04
CA LYS A 157 12.60 -7.92 19.57
C LYS A 157 13.26 -7.03 18.52
N ASP A 158 13.85 -7.62 17.48
CA ASP A 158 14.60 -6.90 16.44
C ASP A 158 13.68 -6.06 15.55
N TRP A 159 12.36 -6.33 15.59
CA TRP A 159 11.36 -5.57 14.84
C TRP A 159 10.94 -4.26 15.53
N GLY A 160 11.17 -4.13 16.85
CA GLY A 160 10.65 -3.03 17.67
C GLY A 160 11.08 -1.65 17.16
N LEU A 161 12.38 -1.48 16.90
CA LEU A 161 12.96 -0.25 16.35
C LEU A 161 12.24 0.23 15.07
N TYR A 162 11.91 -0.70 14.18
CA TYR A 162 11.28 -0.37 12.90
C TYR A 162 9.79 0.00 13.05
N VAL A 163 9.14 -0.38 14.14
CA VAL A 163 7.78 0.12 14.45
C VAL A 163 7.83 1.60 14.78
N GLU A 164 8.77 2.00 15.63
CA GLU A 164 8.97 3.40 16.04
C GLU A 164 9.36 4.25 14.84
N LEU A 165 10.35 3.81 14.05
CA LEU A 165 10.77 4.51 12.83
C LEU A 165 9.65 4.69 11.81
N TRP A 166 8.70 3.74 11.72
CA TRP A 166 7.53 3.92 10.86
C TRP A 166 6.62 5.05 11.37
N GLN A 167 6.41 5.14 12.69
CA GLN A 167 5.62 6.21 13.28
C GLN A 167 6.26 7.57 13.01
N ASP A 168 7.58 7.68 13.19
CA ASP A 168 8.33 8.89 12.89
C ASP A 168 8.23 9.28 11.41
N ARG A 169 8.34 8.30 10.49
CA ARG A 169 8.14 8.55 9.05
C ARG A 169 6.75 9.09 8.76
N GLN A 170 5.71 8.50 9.37
CA GLN A 170 4.34 8.98 9.18
C GLN A 170 4.15 10.38 9.77
N TYR A 171 4.78 10.68 10.90
CA TYR A 171 4.77 12.01 11.50
C TYR A 171 5.44 13.04 10.59
N LEU A 172 6.65 12.78 10.10
CA LEU A 172 7.38 13.66 9.16
C LEU A 172 6.65 13.84 7.82
N SER A 173 5.93 12.81 7.36
CA SER A 173 5.11 12.89 6.15
C SER A 173 3.78 13.62 6.38
N ALA A 174 3.36 13.73 7.65
CA ALA A 174 2.16 14.44 8.08
C ALA A 174 2.47 15.85 8.63
N GLU A 175 3.75 16.18 8.86
CA GLU A 175 4.15 17.56 9.09
C GLU A 175 3.78 18.35 7.84
N PRO A 176 2.84 19.31 7.95
CA PRO A 176 2.58 20.20 6.85
C PRO A 176 3.87 20.99 6.67
N GLY A 177 4.63 20.69 5.60
CA GLY A 177 5.36 21.74 4.94
C GLY A 177 4.36 22.88 4.78
N ALA A 178 4.61 24.00 5.44
CA ALA A 178 3.78 25.18 5.37
C ALA A 178 3.78 25.71 3.93
N ALA A 179 3.03 25.05 3.05
CA ALA A 179 2.39 25.71 1.95
C ALA A 179 1.39 26.69 2.57
N PRO A 180 1.35 27.97 2.16
CA PRO A 180 0.30 28.86 2.62
C PRO A 180 -1.02 28.16 2.32
N ALA A 181 -1.83 27.98 3.36
CA ALA A 181 -3.16 27.41 3.24
C ALA A 181 -3.84 28.10 2.05
N ALA A 182 -4.17 27.31 1.02
CA ALA A 182 -5.07 27.80 -0.01
C ALA A 182 -6.29 28.36 0.72
N PRO A 183 -6.74 29.59 0.38
CA PRO A 183 -7.81 30.23 1.12
C PRO A 183 -8.98 29.27 1.20
N ALA A 184 -9.38 28.94 2.44
CA ALA A 184 -10.45 28.00 2.69
C ALA A 184 -11.65 28.42 1.81
N PRO A 185 -12.21 27.52 1.00
CA PRO A 185 -13.39 27.86 0.21
C PRO A 185 -14.46 28.36 1.18
N ALA A 186 -15.05 29.52 0.88
CA ALA A 186 -16.08 30.15 1.71
C ALA A 186 -17.39 29.35 1.60
N LEU A 187 -17.42 28.19 2.25
CA LEU A 187 -18.58 27.31 2.28
C LEU A 187 -19.60 27.86 3.27
N SER A 188 -20.85 27.94 2.83
CA SER A 188 -21.98 28.35 3.65
C SER A 188 -22.97 27.21 3.78
N GLU A 189 -23.73 27.18 4.88
CA GLU A 189 -24.85 26.24 5.02
C GLU A 189 -25.85 26.43 3.88
N GLY A 190 -26.33 25.32 3.28
CA GLY A 190 -27.18 25.29 2.09
C GLY A 190 -26.43 25.32 0.75
N MET A 191 -25.09 25.37 0.75
CA MET A 191 -24.31 25.34 -0.48
C MET A 191 -24.24 23.93 -1.07
N LEU A 192 -24.53 23.81 -2.37
CA LEU A 192 -24.29 22.59 -3.14
C LEU A 192 -22.81 22.49 -3.48
N VAL A 193 -22.22 21.33 -3.23
CA VAL A 193 -20.82 21.03 -3.49
C VAL A 193 -20.73 19.68 -4.19
N GLU A 194 -19.83 19.56 -5.16
CA GLU A 194 -19.49 18.27 -5.76
C GLU A 194 -18.15 17.81 -5.20
N HIS A 195 -18.16 16.71 -4.45
CA HIS A 195 -16.95 16.10 -3.95
C HIS A 195 -16.45 15.04 -4.92
N THR A 196 -15.16 15.08 -5.25
CA THR A 196 -14.48 14.12 -6.17
C THR A 196 -14.67 12.63 -5.88
N HIS A 197 -15.08 12.25 -4.67
CA HIS A 197 -15.23 10.85 -4.25
C HIS A 197 -16.66 10.49 -3.84
N PHE A 198 -17.43 11.46 -3.34
CA PHE A 198 -18.78 11.24 -2.80
C PHE A 198 -19.88 11.85 -3.66
N GLY A 199 -19.52 12.54 -4.76
CA GLY A 199 -20.47 13.16 -5.67
C GLY A 199 -21.13 14.41 -5.09
N LEU A 200 -22.33 14.71 -5.58
CA LEU A 200 -23.13 15.88 -5.18
C LEU A 200 -23.57 15.76 -3.71
N GLY A 201 -23.36 16.85 -2.97
CA GLY A 201 -23.82 16.98 -1.61
C GLY A 201 -24.15 18.42 -1.24
N GLU A 202 -24.94 18.58 -0.19
CA GLU A 202 -25.36 19.86 0.36
C GLU A 202 -24.66 20.07 1.71
N VAL A 203 -24.05 21.25 1.90
CA VAL A 203 -23.48 21.64 3.19
C VAL A 203 -24.61 21.89 4.17
N ILE A 204 -24.74 21.04 5.20
CA ILE A 204 -25.83 21.14 6.19
C ILE A 204 -25.41 21.81 7.49
N SER A 205 -24.11 21.91 7.77
CA SER A 205 -23.61 22.62 8.95
C SER A 205 -22.18 23.09 8.76
N VAL A 206 -21.88 24.31 9.22
CA VAL A 206 -20.54 24.87 9.27
C VAL A 206 -20.27 25.36 10.69
N SER A 207 -19.39 24.66 11.42
CA SER A 207 -19.08 24.99 12.82
C SER A 207 -17.57 25.22 13.04
N PRO A 208 -17.16 26.29 13.72
CA PRO A 208 -15.75 26.51 14.05
C PRO A 208 -15.24 25.46 15.04
N SER A 209 -14.04 24.94 14.83
CA SER A 209 -13.38 23.95 15.67
C SER A 209 -11.90 24.28 15.83
N GLY A 210 -11.57 25.09 16.83
CA GLY A 210 -10.19 25.55 17.08
C GLY A 210 -9.73 26.51 15.99
N ASP A 211 -8.59 26.22 15.37
CA ASP A 211 -8.01 27.01 14.28
C ASP A 211 -8.56 26.66 12.88
N ASP A 212 -9.56 25.77 12.81
CA ASP A 212 -10.18 25.32 11.54
C ASP A 212 -11.71 25.29 11.65
N THR A 213 -12.39 25.04 10.53
CA THR A 213 -13.86 24.97 10.44
C THR A 213 -14.28 23.55 10.08
N LEU A 214 -15.20 22.96 10.85
CA LEU A 214 -15.84 21.69 10.50
C LEU A 214 -17.04 21.95 9.59
N VAL A 215 -17.09 21.25 8.46
CA VAL A 215 -18.14 21.33 7.46
C VAL A 215 -18.79 19.96 7.35
N THR A 216 -20.10 19.91 7.61
CA THR A 216 -20.88 18.69 7.46
C THR A 216 -21.65 18.74 6.15
N ILE A 217 -21.42 17.76 5.28
CA ILE A 217 -22.04 17.64 3.96
C ILE A 217 -22.97 16.42 3.96
N ARG A 218 -24.19 16.60 3.47
CA ARG A 218 -25.14 15.52 3.18
C ARG A 218 -25.11 15.21 1.69
N PHE A 219 -24.69 14.01 1.34
CA PHE A 219 -24.64 13.55 -0.05
C PHE A 219 -25.99 12.97 -0.50
N GLU A 220 -26.24 12.96 -1.81
CA GLU A 220 -27.51 12.46 -2.38
C GLU A 220 -27.81 11.00 -2.04
N GLU A 221 -26.78 10.19 -1.77
CA GLU A 221 -26.95 8.81 -1.30
C GLU A 221 -27.48 8.71 0.14
N GLY A 222 -27.74 9.85 0.81
CA GLY A 222 -28.27 9.93 2.18
C GLY A 222 -27.18 9.91 3.26
N ASP A 223 -25.92 9.74 2.87
CA ASP A 223 -24.76 9.77 3.76
C ASP A 223 -24.44 11.20 4.22
N THR A 224 -24.29 11.39 5.53
CA THR A 224 -23.83 12.66 6.10
C THR A 224 -22.40 12.50 6.62
N ARG A 225 -21.49 13.37 6.21
CA ARG A 225 -20.08 13.32 6.61
C ARG A 225 -19.56 14.68 7.03
N THR A 226 -18.75 14.71 8.07
CA THR A 226 -18.10 15.92 8.59
C THR A 226 -16.63 15.93 8.21
N PHE A 227 -16.17 17.04 7.65
CA PHE A 227 -14.82 17.28 7.17
C PHE A 227 -14.26 18.57 7.78
N MET A 228 -12.94 18.71 7.81
CA MET A 228 -12.30 20.01 8.09
C MET A 228 -12.23 20.82 6.79
N ALA A 229 -12.54 22.12 6.83
CA ALA A 229 -12.60 23.00 5.67
C ALA A 229 -11.25 23.08 4.94
N SER A 230 -10.15 23.06 5.70
CA SER A 230 -8.78 22.99 5.15
C SER A 230 -8.54 21.76 4.27
N LEU A 231 -9.21 20.63 4.54
CA LEU A 231 -9.05 19.36 3.83
C LEU A 231 -9.98 19.23 2.61
N LEU A 232 -10.92 20.16 2.45
CA LEU A 232 -11.89 20.18 1.36
C LEU A 232 -11.38 20.97 0.14
N GLY A 233 -10.46 21.92 0.32
CA GLY A 233 -10.02 22.86 -0.73
C GLY A 233 -9.69 22.21 -2.09
N ASP A 234 -8.97 21.08 -2.08
CA ASP A 234 -8.57 20.38 -3.31
C ASP A 234 -9.57 19.29 -3.76
N LYS A 235 -10.65 19.06 -3.00
CA LYS A 235 -11.53 17.89 -3.13
C LYS A 235 -12.97 18.23 -3.48
N ILE A 236 -13.33 19.52 -3.43
CA ILE A 236 -14.66 19.99 -3.78
C ILE A 236 -14.61 21.03 -4.89
N SER A 237 -15.61 20.99 -5.75
CA SER A 237 -15.96 22.07 -6.66
C SER A 237 -17.32 22.65 -6.26
N THR A 238 -17.41 23.98 -6.25
CA THR A 238 -18.64 24.76 -6.06
C THR A 238 -19.26 25.11 -7.40
#